data_AF-A0A1F9BU65-F1
#
_entry.id   AF-A0A1F9BU65-F1
#
_cell.length_a   1.000
_cell.length_b   1.000
_cell.length_c   1.000
_cell.angle_alpha   90.00
_cell.angle_beta   90.00
_cell.angle_gamma   90.00
#
_symmetry.space_group_name_H-M   'P 1'
#
loop_
_entity.id
_entity.type
_entity.pdbx_description
1 polymer ?
#
loop_
_entity_poly.entity_id
_entity_poly.type
_entity_poly.pdbx_seq_one_letter_code
_entity_poly.pdbx_strand_id
1 'polypeptide(L)'
;MRKIFPLITFLAIIFGVTVTTYATLWDRGGGLIYDDVLNITWLQNANYVNTSRYDDALYGFDTNGMLTWQDAMLWANNLSYTDTQTGIIYNDWRLPITFYPSADGYNDGSEMGSLYYVGLKNLWGDPSPLFSPFENVQDYWYWSQTGYEVEFAWGFSFRDIPTTSGFIESGYQATPYKPAVAYCWAVRDGDVAPVPELSTMLLLGSGLLGLVGLKRKFRK
;
A
#
# COMPACT_ATOMS: atom_id res chain seq x y z
N MET A 1 -2.64 -57.63 -20.60
CA MET A 1 -1.67 -56.61 -20.12
C MET A 1 -1.60 -55.47 -21.13
N ARG A 2 -1.51 -54.22 -20.65
CA ARG A 2 -1.24 -52.97 -21.41
C ARG A 2 -2.45 -52.51 -22.24
N LYS A 3 -3.07 -51.34 -22.03
CA LYS A 3 -2.50 -49.99 -21.96
C LYS A 3 -3.42 -49.06 -21.16
N ILE A 4 -3.18 -48.88 -19.85
CA ILE A 4 -3.80 -47.80 -19.03
C ILE A 4 -2.73 -46.76 -18.61
N PHE A 5 -1.49 -46.94 -19.07
CA PHE A 5 -0.33 -46.24 -18.54
C PHE A 5 0.01 -44.82 -19.08
N PRO A 6 -0.64 -44.20 -20.10
CA PRO A 6 -0.24 -42.84 -20.48
C PRO A 6 -1.13 -41.74 -19.88
N LEU A 7 -2.25 -42.04 -19.22
CA LEU A 7 -3.18 -41.01 -18.74
C LEU A 7 -2.77 -40.41 -17.38
N ILE A 8 -2.06 -41.18 -16.55
CA ILE A 8 -1.65 -40.73 -15.21
C ILE A 8 -0.43 -39.80 -15.28
N THR A 9 0.40 -39.91 -16.33
CA THR A 9 1.60 -39.09 -16.47
C THR A 9 1.33 -37.67 -16.99
N PHE A 10 0.16 -37.41 -17.58
CA PHE A 10 -0.20 -36.08 -18.06
C PHE A 10 -0.84 -35.19 -16.96
N LEU A 11 -1.38 -35.80 -15.90
CA LEU A 11 -1.96 -35.06 -14.76
C LEU A 11 -0.91 -34.63 -13.71
N ALA A 12 0.25 -35.28 -13.66
CA ALA A 12 1.28 -35.01 -12.66
C ALA A 12 2.13 -33.75 -12.96
N ILE A 13 2.10 -33.23 -14.19
CA ILE A 13 2.88 -32.04 -14.59
C ILE A 13 2.17 -30.73 -14.19
N ILE A 14 0.88 -30.78 -13.82
CA ILE A 14 0.07 -29.59 -13.48
C ILE A 14 0.25 -29.15 -12.01
N PHE A 15 0.79 -30.00 -11.12
CA PHE A 15 0.90 -29.70 -9.68
C PHE A 15 2.29 -29.21 -9.22
N GLY A 16 3.21 -28.95 -10.16
CA GLY A 16 4.58 -28.53 -9.85
C GLY A 16 4.84 -27.03 -9.94
N VAL A 17 3.81 -26.17 -10.06
CA VAL A 17 4.02 -24.72 -10.05
C VAL A 17 4.25 -24.29 -8.61
N THR A 18 5.52 -24.24 -8.20
CA THR A 18 5.91 -23.47 -7.02
C THR A 18 5.62 -22.01 -7.33
N VAL A 19 4.49 -21.50 -6.85
CA VAL A 19 4.22 -20.06 -6.89
C VAL A 19 5.18 -19.42 -5.89
N THR A 20 6.24 -18.81 -6.38
CA THR A 20 7.01 -17.86 -5.59
C THR A 20 6.09 -16.67 -5.33
N THR A 21 5.62 -16.52 -4.09
CA THR A 21 4.90 -15.33 -3.64
C THR A 21 5.93 -14.20 -3.50
N TYR A 22 5.97 -13.31 -4.48
CA TYR A 22 6.68 -12.05 -4.33
C TYR A 22 5.74 -11.06 -3.64
N ALA A 23 6.28 -10.27 -2.71
CA ALA A 23 5.59 -9.07 -2.24
C ALA A 23 5.16 -8.25 -3.46
N THR A 24 3.85 -8.09 -3.62
CA THR A 24 3.28 -7.44 -4.79
C THR A 24 2.36 -6.33 -4.33
N LEU A 25 2.66 -5.13 -4.83
CA LEU A 25 1.77 -3.98 -4.72
C LEU A 25 0.84 -4.00 -5.94
N TRP A 26 -0.44 -4.14 -5.67
CA TRP A 26 -1.48 -4.21 -6.69
C TRP A 26 -2.18 -2.87 -6.82
N ASP A 27 -1.98 -2.18 -7.94
CA ASP A 27 -2.81 -1.04 -8.27
C ASP A 27 -4.25 -1.51 -8.52
N ARG A 28 -5.17 -1.12 -7.63
CA ARG A 28 -6.60 -1.43 -7.74
C ARG A 28 -7.34 -0.39 -8.58
N GLY A 29 -6.61 0.60 -9.10
CA GLY A 29 -7.17 1.80 -9.65
C GLY A 29 -7.75 2.67 -8.56
N GLY A 30 -8.44 3.73 -8.97
CA GLY A 30 -9.21 4.54 -8.03
C GLY A 30 -8.39 5.36 -7.04
N GLY A 31 -7.05 5.29 -7.09
CA GLY A 31 -6.12 5.86 -6.11
C GLY A 31 -5.80 4.92 -4.93
N LEU A 32 -5.92 3.61 -5.12
CA LEU A 32 -5.82 2.58 -4.08
C LEU A 32 -4.79 1.51 -4.47
N ILE A 33 -3.82 1.25 -3.59
CA ILE A 33 -2.77 0.26 -3.80
C ILE A 33 -2.87 -0.82 -2.73
N TYR A 34 -3.20 -2.05 -3.13
CA TYR A 34 -3.28 -3.18 -2.23
C TYR A 34 -1.91 -3.85 -2.03
N ASP A 35 -1.53 -4.04 -0.77
CA ASP A 35 -0.32 -4.72 -0.33
C ASP A 35 -0.69 -6.14 0.14
N ASP A 36 -0.24 -7.14 -0.62
CA ASP A 36 -0.56 -8.55 -0.34
C ASP A 36 0.27 -9.20 0.77
N VAL A 37 1.36 -8.55 1.19
CA VAL A 37 2.19 -9.01 2.32
C VAL A 37 1.51 -8.69 3.63
N LEU A 38 1.03 -7.46 3.74
CA LEU A 38 0.39 -6.94 4.95
C LEU A 38 -1.12 -7.16 4.95
N ASN A 39 -1.73 -7.46 3.79
CA ASN A 39 -3.17 -7.50 3.58
C ASN A 39 -3.83 -6.18 4.01
N ILE A 40 -3.30 -5.07 3.47
CA ILE A 40 -3.80 -3.71 3.68
C ILE A 40 -3.88 -2.98 2.34
N THR A 41 -4.70 -1.93 2.27
CA THR A 41 -4.75 -1.03 1.11
C THR A 41 -4.27 0.35 1.51
N TRP A 42 -3.29 0.85 0.79
CA TRP A 42 -2.74 2.20 0.91
C TRP A 42 -3.50 3.16 0.00
N LEU A 43 -3.64 4.43 0.42
CA LEU A 43 -3.88 5.49 -0.57
C LEU A 43 -2.66 5.61 -1.49
N GLN A 44 -2.89 5.75 -2.80
CA GLN A 44 -1.80 5.95 -3.75
C GLN A 44 -1.08 7.28 -3.53
N ASN A 45 -1.82 8.33 -3.14
CA ASN A 45 -1.29 9.64 -2.81
C ASN A 45 -0.87 9.68 -1.32
N ALA A 46 0.44 9.67 -1.08
CA ALA A 46 1.04 9.68 0.26
C ALA A 46 0.84 11.01 1.01
N ASN A 47 0.39 12.08 0.35
CA ASN A 47 0.07 13.36 0.98
C ASN A 47 -1.39 13.76 0.69
N TYR A 48 -2.31 12.80 0.71
CA TYR A 48 -3.73 13.05 0.46
C TYR A 48 -4.34 14.06 1.43
N VAL A 49 -3.86 14.11 2.67
CA VAL A 49 -4.29 15.06 3.71
C VAL A 49 -4.26 16.51 3.21
N ASN A 50 -3.23 16.88 2.46
CA ASN A 50 -3.10 18.22 1.88
C ASN A 50 -4.29 18.56 0.95
N THR A 51 -4.81 17.57 0.23
CA THR A 51 -5.97 17.77 -0.66
C THR A 51 -7.29 17.89 0.10
N SER A 52 -7.36 17.33 1.31
CA SER A 52 -8.57 17.34 2.13
C SER A 52 -8.82 18.67 2.85
N ARG A 53 -7.87 19.62 2.79
CA ARG A 53 -7.88 20.90 3.52
C ARG A 53 -8.07 20.73 5.03
N TYR A 54 -7.64 19.58 5.55
CA TYR A 54 -7.63 19.34 6.99
C TYR A 54 -6.68 20.34 7.65
N ASP A 55 -7.09 20.83 8.81
CA ASP A 55 -6.43 21.93 9.53
C ASP A 55 -5.72 21.39 10.78
N ASP A 56 -4.52 21.90 11.07
CA ASP A 56 -3.81 21.62 12.32
C ASP A 56 -4.33 22.59 13.39
N ALA A 57 -4.76 22.06 14.54
CA ALA A 57 -5.36 22.88 15.59
C ALA A 57 -4.36 23.90 16.20
N LEU A 58 -3.06 23.64 16.12
CA LEU A 58 -1.98 24.47 16.65
C LEU A 58 -1.45 25.51 15.65
N TYR A 59 -1.42 25.18 14.36
CA TYR A 59 -0.75 26.02 13.35
C TYR A 59 -1.71 26.70 12.35
N GLY A 60 -3.01 26.40 12.42
CA GLY A 60 -3.99 26.88 11.44
C GLY A 60 -3.77 26.22 10.08
N PHE A 61 -4.43 26.74 9.03
CA PHE A 61 -4.45 26.12 7.70
C PHE A 61 -3.03 25.94 7.13
N ASP A 62 -2.34 24.86 7.50
CA ASP A 62 -1.07 24.47 6.91
C ASP A 62 -1.35 23.62 5.67
N THR A 63 -1.11 24.24 4.52
CA THR A 63 -1.39 23.66 3.19
C THR A 63 -0.26 22.76 2.70
N ASN A 64 0.68 22.36 3.55
CA ASN A 64 1.72 21.40 3.17
C ASN A 64 1.30 19.95 3.43
N GLY A 65 0.32 19.69 4.31
CA GLY A 65 -0.14 18.36 4.71
C GLY A 65 0.60 17.74 5.90
N MET A 66 1.41 18.52 6.62
CA MET A 66 2.01 18.09 7.88
C MET A 66 1.06 18.38 9.04
N LEU A 67 0.95 17.44 9.97
CA LEU A 67 0.07 17.53 11.13
C LEU A 67 0.82 17.09 12.40
N THR A 68 0.40 17.60 13.56
CA THR A 68 0.74 16.93 14.83
C THR A 68 0.24 15.50 14.84
N TRP A 69 0.85 14.63 15.67
CA TRP A 69 0.44 13.23 15.74
C TRP A 69 -1.05 13.07 16.10
N GLN A 70 -1.55 13.92 17.00
CA GLN A 70 -2.95 13.89 17.43
C GLN A 70 -3.90 14.29 16.29
N ASP A 71 -3.54 15.31 15.51
CA ASP A 71 -4.35 15.76 14.37
C ASP A 71 -4.27 14.79 13.19
N ALA A 72 -3.12 14.15 12.95
CA ALA A 72 -2.98 13.07 11.97
C ALA A 72 -3.87 11.87 12.30
N MET A 73 -3.93 11.48 13.57
CA MET A 73 -4.84 10.44 14.05
C MET A 73 -6.31 10.82 13.87
N LEU A 74 -6.68 12.08 14.16
CA LEU A 74 -8.04 12.58 13.96
C LEU A 74 -8.41 12.64 12.48
N TRP A 75 -7.50 13.09 11.61
CA TRP A 75 -7.70 13.12 10.17
C TRP A 75 -7.97 11.72 9.62
N ALA A 76 -7.11 10.76 9.93
CA ALA A 76 -7.25 9.40 9.42
C ALA A 76 -8.57 8.76 9.88
N ASN A 77 -8.94 8.91 11.15
CA ASN A 77 -10.18 8.37 11.70
C ASN A 77 -11.46 9.00 11.10
N ASN A 78 -11.39 10.23 10.60
CA ASN A 78 -12.52 10.93 9.97
C ASN A 78 -12.45 10.91 8.44
N LEU A 79 -11.44 10.28 7.87
CA LEU A 79 -11.25 10.24 6.43
C LEU A 79 -12.36 9.42 5.78
N SER A 80 -13.01 10.00 4.78
CA SER A 80 -13.95 9.34 3.89
C SER A 80 -13.42 9.47 2.47
N TYR A 81 -13.01 8.34 1.90
CA TYR A 81 -12.41 8.28 0.56
C TYR A 81 -13.36 7.59 -0.41
N THR A 82 -13.69 8.26 -1.50
CA THR A 82 -14.46 7.68 -2.59
C THR A 82 -13.51 7.11 -3.63
N ASP A 83 -13.56 5.80 -3.84
CA ASP A 83 -12.91 5.15 -4.97
C ASP A 83 -13.44 5.76 -6.28
N THR A 84 -12.54 6.40 -7.02
CA THR A 84 -12.91 7.14 -8.24
C THR A 84 -13.33 6.23 -9.40
N GLN A 85 -13.05 4.93 -9.34
CA GLN A 85 -13.47 3.96 -10.36
C GLN A 85 -14.80 3.29 -10.02
N THR A 86 -15.02 2.89 -8.76
CA THR A 86 -16.23 2.16 -8.36
C THR A 86 -17.32 3.03 -7.76
N GLY A 87 -16.97 4.22 -7.25
CA GLY A 87 -17.86 5.07 -6.47
C GLY A 87 -18.11 4.58 -5.04
N ILE A 88 -17.45 3.50 -4.60
CA ILE A 88 -17.54 3.00 -3.23
C ILE A 88 -16.85 3.98 -2.28
N ILE A 89 -17.45 4.20 -1.12
CA ILE A 89 -16.90 5.07 -0.08
C ILE A 89 -16.32 4.20 1.04
N TYR A 90 -15.08 4.47 1.39
CA TYR A 90 -14.34 3.82 2.47
C TYR A 90 -14.08 4.84 3.60
N ASN A 91 -14.42 4.48 4.84
CA ASN A 91 -14.41 5.37 6.01
C ASN A 91 -13.75 4.76 7.26
N ASP A 92 -13.00 3.68 7.07
CA ASP A 92 -12.29 2.87 8.06
C ASP A 92 -10.76 3.00 7.89
N TRP A 93 -10.32 4.21 7.61
CA TRP A 93 -8.91 4.54 7.44
C TRP A 93 -8.21 4.73 8.78
N ARG A 94 -6.91 4.43 8.79
CA ARG A 94 -6.01 4.60 9.92
C ARG A 94 -4.63 5.04 9.45
N LEU A 95 -3.77 5.47 10.37
CA LEU A 95 -2.34 5.59 10.07
C LEU A 95 -1.68 4.20 10.08
N PRO A 96 -0.50 4.04 9.47
CA PRO A 96 0.18 2.77 9.45
C PRO A 96 0.70 2.41 10.84
N ILE A 97 0.81 1.12 11.15
CA ILE A 97 1.25 0.64 12.47
C ILE A 97 2.72 0.24 12.48
N THR A 98 3.37 0.50 13.61
CA THR A 98 4.70 -0.03 13.94
C THR A 98 4.55 -1.25 14.84
N PHE A 99 5.25 -2.33 14.50
CA PHE A 99 5.22 -3.61 15.21
C PHE A 99 6.20 -3.54 16.40
N TYR A 100 5.67 -3.40 17.61
CA TYR A 100 6.48 -3.36 18.84
C TYR A 100 7.25 -4.68 19.10
N PRO A 101 8.39 -4.67 19.81
CA PRO A 101 9.17 -3.53 20.31
C PRO A 101 10.54 -3.32 19.62
N SER A 102 10.82 -3.98 18.50
CA SER A 102 12.14 -4.00 17.87
C SER A 102 12.20 -3.22 16.56
N ALA A 103 11.57 -2.06 16.52
CA ALA A 103 11.36 -1.33 15.30
C ALA A 103 12.35 -0.16 15.12
N ASP A 104 13.18 0.22 16.09
CA ASP A 104 14.12 1.34 15.91
C ASP A 104 15.20 0.99 14.88
N GLY A 105 15.53 1.95 14.00
CA GLY A 105 16.58 1.78 13.00
C GLY A 105 16.06 1.54 11.59
N TYR A 106 16.88 0.83 10.81
CA TYR A 106 16.61 0.45 9.43
C TYR A 106 16.08 -0.99 9.40
N ASN A 107 14.77 -1.15 9.44
CA ASN A 107 14.13 -2.47 9.44
C ASN A 107 12.70 -2.41 8.91
N ASP A 108 12.12 -3.59 8.67
CA ASP A 108 10.75 -3.81 8.23
C ASP A 108 9.75 -4.01 9.40
N GLY A 109 10.12 -3.58 10.60
CA GLY A 109 9.33 -3.69 11.84
C GLY A 109 8.12 -2.75 11.92
N SER A 110 7.63 -2.26 10.79
CA SER A 110 6.40 -1.47 10.68
C SER A 110 5.75 -1.72 9.32
N GLU A 111 4.49 -1.35 9.14
CA GLU A 111 3.86 -1.39 7.81
C GLU A 111 4.60 -0.49 6.81
N MET A 112 5.10 0.66 7.26
CA MET A 112 5.90 1.57 6.41
C MET A 112 7.29 0.99 6.11
N GLY A 113 7.93 0.34 7.08
CA GLY A 113 9.19 -0.37 6.89
C GLY A 113 9.04 -1.56 5.95
N SER A 114 7.99 -2.37 6.13
CA SER A 114 7.66 -3.48 5.23
C SER A 114 7.35 -2.96 3.82
N LEU A 115 6.60 -1.86 3.69
CA LEU A 115 6.39 -1.20 2.41
C LEU A 115 7.71 -0.79 1.75
N TYR A 116 8.61 -0.14 2.50
CA TYR A 116 9.87 0.37 1.99
C TYR A 116 10.85 -0.75 1.60
N TYR A 117 11.12 -1.69 2.50
CA TYR A 117 12.14 -2.73 2.31
C TYR A 117 11.64 -3.94 1.53
N VAL A 118 10.38 -4.31 1.70
CA VAL A 118 9.80 -5.54 1.13
C VAL A 118 8.98 -5.23 -0.12
N GLY A 119 8.02 -4.30 -0.02
CA GLY A 119 7.14 -3.92 -1.14
C GLY A 119 7.88 -3.20 -2.26
N LEU A 120 8.59 -2.12 -1.92
CA LEU A 120 9.32 -1.24 -2.83
C LEU A 120 10.76 -1.70 -3.10
N LYS A 121 11.28 -2.61 -2.28
CA LYS A 121 12.63 -3.20 -2.39
C LYS A 121 13.76 -2.17 -2.30
N ASN A 122 13.54 -1.11 -1.54
CA ASN A 122 14.56 -0.11 -1.27
C ASN A 122 15.61 -0.66 -0.31
N LEU A 123 16.81 -0.08 -0.37
CA LEU A 123 17.90 -0.39 0.56
C LEU A 123 17.94 0.64 1.69
N TRP A 124 18.57 0.27 2.80
CA TRP A 124 18.79 1.22 3.90
C TRP A 124 19.62 2.41 3.38
N GLY A 125 19.18 3.64 3.71
CA GLY A 125 19.88 4.84 3.28
C GLY A 125 19.97 5.03 1.77
N ASP A 126 19.00 4.51 1.01
CA ASP A 126 18.97 4.68 -0.45
C ASP A 126 18.89 6.17 -0.82
N PRO A 127 19.87 6.72 -1.58
CA PRO A 127 19.84 8.11 -2.00
C PRO A 127 18.76 8.40 -3.06
N SER A 128 18.13 7.38 -3.63
CA SER A 128 17.07 7.50 -4.64
C SER A 128 16.06 6.36 -4.52
N PRO A 129 15.30 6.30 -3.41
CA PRO A 129 14.37 5.21 -3.17
C PRO A 129 13.28 5.18 -4.23
N LEU A 130 12.82 3.98 -4.55
CA LEU A 130 11.69 3.70 -5.42
C LEU A 130 10.39 3.93 -4.65
N PHE A 131 9.44 4.58 -5.31
CA PHE A 131 8.11 4.82 -4.75
C PHE A 131 6.97 4.36 -5.65
N SER A 132 7.23 3.95 -6.90
CA SER A 132 6.16 3.44 -7.76
C SER A 132 5.50 2.21 -7.12
N PRO A 133 4.15 2.14 -7.04
CA PRO A 133 3.15 2.95 -7.76
C PRO A 133 2.63 4.20 -7.01
N PHE A 134 3.23 4.58 -5.89
CA PHE A 134 2.81 5.71 -5.06
C PHE A 134 3.21 7.08 -5.61
N GLU A 135 2.41 8.07 -5.22
CA GLU A 135 2.52 9.46 -5.64
C GLU A 135 2.67 10.37 -4.42
N ASN A 136 3.29 11.54 -4.63
CA ASN A 136 3.48 12.58 -3.61
C ASN A 136 4.10 12.09 -2.29
N VAL A 137 4.98 11.09 -2.35
CA VAL A 137 5.82 10.71 -1.20
C VAL A 137 6.80 11.84 -0.91
N GLN A 138 6.67 12.43 0.28
CA GLN A 138 7.37 13.64 0.71
C GLN A 138 8.71 13.33 1.35
N ASP A 139 9.57 14.36 1.38
CA ASP A 139 10.94 14.30 1.87
C ASP A 139 10.98 14.58 3.38
N TYR A 140 10.17 13.85 4.16
CA TYR A 140 10.15 13.97 5.62
C TYR A 140 9.58 12.73 6.31
N TRP A 141 9.47 12.80 7.64
CA TRP A 141 8.87 11.78 8.48
C TRP A 141 7.36 11.62 8.23
N TYR A 142 6.91 10.38 8.38
CA TYR A 142 5.52 9.96 8.35
C TYR A 142 5.11 9.35 9.69
N TRP A 143 3.98 9.79 10.23
CA TRP A 143 3.45 9.29 11.50
C TRP A 143 2.93 7.86 11.39
N SER A 144 3.26 7.04 12.38
CA SER A 144 2.58 5.80 12.69
C SER A 144 1.46 6.04 13.72
N GLN A 145 0.39 5.26 13.66
CA GLN A 145 -0.62 5.23 14.74
C GLN A 145 -0.04 4.72 16.06
N THR A 146 1.11 4.05 16.03
CA THR A 146 1.71 3.47 17.22
C THR A 146 2.38 4.54 18.08
N GLY A 147 1.74 4.92 19.19
CA GLY A 147 2.33 5.81 20.20
C GLY A 147 3.47 5.14 20.98
N TYR A 148 4.46 5.91 21.42
CA TYR A 148 5.59 5.50 22.27
C TYR A 148 5.68 6.41 23.49
N GLU A 149 5.51 5.84 24.68
CA GLU A 149 5.38 6.63 25.91
C GLU A 149 4.28 7.72 25.81
N VAL A 150 4.29 8.67 26.74
CA VAL A 150 3.27 9.73 26.80
C VAL A 150 3.44 10.73 25.66
N GLU A 151 4.68 11.12 25.38
CA GLU A 151 4.99 12.29 24.54
C GLU A 151 5.53 11.97 23.15
N PHE A 152 5.77 10.69 22.82
CA PHE A 152 6.37 10.30 21.55
C PHE A 152 5.48 9.36 20.76
N ALA A 153 5.69 9.29 19.46
CA ALA A 153 5.02 8.32 18.60
C ALA A 153 6.00 7.82 17.56
N TRP A 154 5.78 6.61 17.07
CA TRP A 154 6.61 6.08 16.00
C TRP A 154 6.40 6.88 14.71
N GLY A 155 7.49 7.06 13.98
CA GLY A 155 7.48 7.59 12.64
C GLY A 155 8.50 6.87 11.77
N PHE A 156 8.32 7.00 10.46
CA PHE A 156 9.18 6.41 9.45
C PHE A 156 9.57 7.48 8.43
N SER A 157 10.82 7.52 8.02
CA SER A 157 11.30 8.44 6.99
C SER A 157 11.54 7.70 5.68
N PHE A 158 10.78 8.06 4.64
CA PHE A 158 10.89 7.44 3.32
C PHE A 158 12.06 7.99 2.51
N ARG A 159 12.56 9.17 2.84
CA ARG A 159 13.61 9.85 2.09
C ARG A 159 14.60 10.49 3.03
N ASP A 160 15.81 10.68 2.52
CA ASP A 160 16.83 11.35 3.30
C ASP A 160 16.47 12.83 3.47
N ILE A 161 16.48 13.31 4.70
CA ILE A 161 16.35 14.73 5.01
C ILE A 161 17.79 15.25 5.12
N PRO A 162 18.19 16.26 4.32
CA PRO A 162 19.53 16.83 4.44
C PRO A 162 19.77 17.38 5.85
N THR A 163 20.48 16.62 6.68
CA THR A 163 20.87 17.04 8.03
C THR A 163 22.33 17.46 8.08
N THR A 164 22.65 18.44 8.93
CA THR A 164 24.04 18.89 9.14
C THR A 164 24.90 17.81 9.80
N SER A 165 24.30 16.79 10.42
CA SER A 165 24.97 15.68 11.09
C SER A 165 25.48 14.61 10.10
N GLY A 166 25.06 14.65 8.84
CA GLY A 166 25.33 13.57 7.87
C GLY A 166 24.61 12.26 8.21
N PHE A 167 23.57 12.34 9.04
CA PHE A 167 22.73 11.20 9.37
C PHE A 167 21.78 10.93 8.21
N ILE A 168 21.71 9.67 7.77
CA ILE A 168 20.90 9.26 6.62
C ILE A 168 19.55 8.77 7.13
N GLU A 169 18.45 9.43 6.76
CA GLU A 169 17.14 9.09 7.31
C GLU A 169 16.31 8.19 6.41
N SER A 170 16.70 7.98 5.15
CA SER A 170 15.92 7.12 4.24
C SER A 170 15.85 5.69 4.75
N GLY A 171 14.63 5.21 4.99
CA GLY A 171 14.33 3.90 5.53
C GLY A 171 14.47 3.81 7.06
N TYR A 172 14.73 4.92 7.75
CA TYR A 172 14.91 4.96 9.20
C TYR A 172 13.56 5.15 9.91
N GLN A 173 13.39 4.49 11.05
CA GLN A 173 12.25 4.69 11.95
C GLN A 173 12.70 4.86 13.39
N ALA A 174 12.02 5.77 14.09
CA ALA A 174 12.24 6.10 15.49
C ALA A 174 10.99 6.77 16.08
N THR A 175 11.12 7.38 17.25
CA THR A 175 10.00 7.91 18.04
C THR A 175 10.05 9.45 18.18
N PRO A 176 9.65 10.22 17.15
CA PRO A 176 9.58 11.68 17.24
C PRO A 176 8.56 12.19 18.27
N TYR A 177 8.77 13.44 18.72
CA TYR A 177 7.96 14.14 19.72
C TYR A 177 6.58 14.52 19.15
N LYS A 178 5.47 14.15 19.81
CA LYS A 178 4.11 14.30 19.28
C LYS A 178 3.69 15.74 18.91
N PRO A 179 4.13 16.79 19.63
CA PRO A 179 3.87 18.18 19.24
C PRO A 179 4.65 18.68 18.00
N ALA A 180 5.63 17.92 17.51
CA ALA A 180 6.21 18.18 16.20
C ALA A 180 5.19 17.83 15.10
N VAL A 181 5.39 18.38 13.92
CA VAL A 181 4.57 18.08 12.74
C VAL A 181 5.30 17.10 11.82
N ALA A 182 4.55 16.20 11.20
CA ALA A 182 5.05 15.26 10.19
C ALA A 182 3.92 14.91 9.22
N TYR A 183 4.25 14.26 8.10
CA TYR A 183 3.24 13.80 7.14
C TYR A 183 2.46 12.59 7.69
N CYS A 184 1.33 12.30 7.07
CA CYS A 184 0.51 11.15 7.40
C CYS A 184 0.02 10.45 6.14
N TRP A 185 0.02 9.12 6.17
CA TRP A 185 -0.34 8.29 5.03
C TRP A 185 -1.42 7.30 5.45
N ALA A 186 -2.63 7.45 4.92
CA ALA A 186 -3.74 6.60 5.28
C ALA A 186 -3.64 5.19 4.66
N VAL A 187 -3.92 4.19 5.49
CA VAL A 187 -4.11 2.79 5.11
C VAL A 187 -5.42 2.26 5.68
N ARG A 188 -5.92 1.18 5.11
CA ARG A 188 -7.08 0.43 5.60
C ARG A 188 -6.76 -1.07 5.60
N ASP A 189 -7.43 -1.82 6.46
CA ASP A 189 -7.28 -3.26 6.48
C ASP A 189 -7.98 -3.92 5.28
N GLY A 190 -7.35 -4.97 4.76
CA GLY A 190 -7.85 -5.78 3.67
C GLY A 190 -7.71 -5.16 2.28
N ASP A 191 -8.10 -5.95 1.29
CA ASP A 191 -8.19 -5.56 -0.11
C ASP A 191 -9.47 -4.78 -0.39
N VAL A 192 -9.42 -3.91 -1.39
CA VAL A 192 -10.58 -3.29 -2.02
C VAL A 192 -10.94 -4.10 -3.26
N ALA A 193 -12.23 -4.36 -3.48
CA ALA A 193 -12.65 -5.28 -4.54
C ALA A 193 -12.06 -4.83 -5.90
N PRO A 194 -11.32 -5.70 -6.62
CA PRO A 194 -10.74 -5.33 -7.90
C PRO A 194 -11.85 -5.04 -8.90
N VAL A 195 -11.75 -3.91 -9.61
CA VAL A 195 -12.63 -3.63 -10.75
C VAL A 195 -12.32 -4.66 -11.83
N PRO A 196 -13.29 -5.49 -12.27
CA PRO A 196 -13.06 -6.34 -13.42
C PRO A 196 -12.75 -5.44 -14.61
N GLU A 197 -11.56 -5.57 -15.19
CA GLU A 197 -11.26 -4.80 -16.39
C GLU A 197 -12.32 -5.08 -17.46
N LEU A 198 -12.91 -4.02 -18.01
CA LEU A 198 -13.94 -4.11 -19.05
C LEU A 198 -13.47 -5.01 -20.21
N SER A 199 -12.17 -4.95 -20.52
CA SER A 199 -11.46 -5.77 -21.49
C SER A 199 -11.57 -7.28 -21.19
N THR A 200 -11.44 -7.69 -19.93
CA THR A 200 -11.51 -9.09 -19.51
C THR A 200 -12.93 -9.62 -19.62
N MET A 201 -13.93 -8.80 -19.26
CA MET A 201 -15.34 -9.17 -19.45
C MET A 201 -15.72 -9.24 -20.93
N LEU A 202 -15.25 -8.30 -21.76
CA LEU A 202 -15.48 -8.30 -23.20
C LEU A 202 -14.74 -9.47 -23.89
N LEU A 203 -13.53 -9.80 -23.47
CA LEU A 203 -12.76 -10.93 -23.99
C LEU A 203 -13.42 -12.26 -23.60
N LEU A 204 -13.81 -12.45 -22.34
CA LEU A 204 -14.53 -13.63 -21.89
C LEU A 204 -15.90 -13.74 -22.58
N GLY A 205 -16.63 -12.64 -22.68
CA GLY A 205 -17.92 -12.56 -23.36
C GLY A 205 -17.82 -12.90 -24.84
N SER A 206 -16.86 -12.30 -25.55
CA SER A 206 -16.63 -12.56 -26.98
C SER A 206 -16.09 -13.97 -27.23
N GLY A 207 -15.24 -14.51 -26.36
CA GLY A 207 -14.77 -15.89 -26.41
C GLY A 207 -15.91 -16.91 -26.26
N LEU A 208 -16.81 -16.71 -25.30
CA LEU A 208 -18.00 -17.56 -25.11
C LEU A 208 -18.97 -17.47 -26.30
N LEU A 209 -19.21 -16.27 -26.83
CA LEU A 209 -20.05 -16.09 -28.03
C LEU A 209 -19.42 -16.76 -29.26
N GLY A 210 -18.11 -16.67 -29.43
CA GLY A 210 -17.35 -17.36 -30.48
C GLY A 210 -17.49 -18.89 -30.41
N LEU A 211 -17.40 -19.46 -29.21
CA LEU A 211 -17.59 -20.90 -28.97
C LEU A 211 -19.01 -21.39 -29.32
N VAL A 212 -20.03 -20.60 -28.97
CA VAL A 212 -21.43 -20.90 -29.36
C VAL A 212 -21.63 -20.79 -30.87
N GLY A 213 -21.02 -19.80 -31.52
CA GLY A 213 -21.05 -19.63 -32.96
C GLY A 213 -20.41 -20.80 -33.72
N LEU A 214 -19.24 -21.26 -33.27
CA LEU A 214 -18.54 -22.40 -33.83
C LEU A 214 -19.35 -23.69 -33.68
N LYS A 215 -19.96 -23.94 -32.52
CA LYS A 215 -20.82 -25.12 -32.28
C LYS A 215 -22.02 -25.21 -33.24
N ARG A 216 -22.56 -24.06 -33.68
CA ARG A 216 -23.66 -24.02 -34.65
C ARG A 216 -23.21 -24.30 -36.09
N LYS A 217 -21.96 -23.95 -36.44
CA LYS A 217 -21.40 -24.18 -37.78
C LYS A 217 -21.08 -25.65 -38.05
N PHE A 218 -20.61 -26.38 -37.03
CA PHE A 218 -20.22 -27.80 -37.16
C PHE A 218 -21.37 -28.80 -36.89
N ARG A 219 -22.61 -28.32 -36.74
CA ARG A 219 -23.83 -29.15 -36.62
C ARG A 219 -24.64 -29.26 -37.93
N LYS A 220 -24.07 -28.80 -39.05
CA LYS A 220 -24.52 -29.12 -40.41
C LYS A 220 -23.60 -30.19 -40.98
#